data_AF-A0A376GHR9-F1
#
_entry.id   AF-A0A376GHR9-F1
#
_cell.length_a   1.000
_cell.length_b   1.000
_cell.length_c   1.000
_cell.angle_alpha   90.00
_cell.angle_beta   90.00
_cell.angle_gamma   90.00
#
_symmetry.space_group_name_H-M   'P 1'
#
loop_
_entity.id
_entity.type
_entity.pdbx_description
1 polymer ?
#
loop_
_entity_poly.entity_id
_entity_poly.type
_entity_poly.pdbx_seq_one_letter_code
_entity_poly.pdbx_strand_id
1 'polypeptide(L)'
;MMKNLLIDRDLTSLLNNPKLQATLAIVPITLFVLGLLSYFGIFYSMFSTLDAQLGHLGSSKSLLSALLGNLIIFIFLVLMSFFTGVISFVYFIVHALKNPNLIKSDDRLVWITVIIFGNGIGIFVYWLTQIKRKKPRPIIDLYTDDI
;
A
#
# COMPACT_ATOMS: atom_id res chain seq x y z
N MET A 1 -29.60 -16.77 3.61
CA MET A 1 -30.14 -15.40 3.48
C MET A 1 -29.59 -14.46 4.55
N MET A 2 -29.77 -14.73 5.84
CA MET A 2 -29.31 -13.85 6.94
C MET A 2 -27.78 -13.66 7.04
N LYS A 3 -26.98 -14.69 6.70
CA LYS A 3 -25.50 -14.61 6.71
C LYS A 3 -24.95 -13.62 5.68
N ASN A 4 -25.56 -13.54 4.49
CA ASN A 4 -25.11 -12.65 3.42
C ASN A 4 -25.39 -11.19 3.81
N LEU A 5 -26.58 -10.90 4.33
CA LEU A 5 -26.97 -9.58 4.84
C LEU A 5 -26.00 -9.01 5.90
N LEU A 6 -25.44 -9.86 6.76
CA LEU A 6 -24.46 -9.44 7.76
C LEU A 6 -23.09 -9.15 7.13
N ILE A 7 -22.64 -9.99 6.21
CA ILE A 7 -21.37 -9.81 5.48
C ILE A 7 -21.42 -8.53 4.65
N ASP A 8 -22.53 -8.28 3.95
CA ASP A 8 -22.71 -7.09 3.10
C ASP A 8 -22.73 -5.81 3.94
N ARG A 9 -23.22 -5.88 5.19
CA ARG A 9 -23.16 -4.77 6.15
C ARG A 9 -21.75 -4.38 6.48
N ASP A 10 -20.99 -5.39 6.88
CA ASP A 10 -19.65 -5.20 7.40
C ASP A 10 -18.74 -4.76 6.26
N LEU A 11 -18.94 -5.31 5.05
CA LEU A 11 -18.21 -4.91 3.86
C LEU A 11 -18.55 -3.47 3.42
N THR A 12 -19.83 -3.09 3.44
CA THR A 12 -20.27 -1.70 3.18
C THR A 12 -19.63 -0.72 4.16
N SER A 13 -19.63 -1.06 5.46
CA SER A 13 -18.99 -0.26 6.50
C SER A 13 -17.48 -0.12 6.28
N LEU A 14 -16.81 -1.22 5.93
CA LEU A 14 -15.38 -1.24 5.63
C LEU A 14 -15.03 -0.38 4.42
N LEU A 15 -15.75 -0.55 3.30
CA LEU A 15 -15.49 0.15 2.04
C LEU A 15 -15.69 1.66 2.15
N ASN A 16 -16.59 2.12 3.02
CA ASN A 16 -16.85 3.53 3.25
C ASN A 16 -16.01 4.15 4.38
N ASN A 17 -15.16 3.38 5.07
CA ASN A 17 -14.38 3.89 6.19
C ASN A 17 -13.19 4.75 5.70
N PRO A 18 -13.20 6.08 5.94
CA PRO A 18 -12.19 6.98 5.38
C PRO A 18 -10.79 6.76 5.97
N LYS A 19 -10.70 6.30 7.22
CA LYS A 19 -9.41 6.01 7.86
C LYS A 19 -8.79 4.78 7.25
N LEU A 20 -9.58 3.72 7.05
CA LEU A 20 -9.13 2.49 6.41
C LEU A 20 -8.65 2.75 4.98
N GLN A 21 -9.44 3.49 4.20
CA GLN A 21 -9.07 3.92 2.85
C GLN A 21 -7.73 4.65 2.83
N ALA A 22 -7.54 5.64 3.72
CA ALA A 22 -6.29 6.40 3.79
C ALA A 22 -5.10 5.52 4.19
N THR A 23 -5.26 4.68 5.21
CA THR A 23 -4.23 3.76 5.69
C THR A 23 -3.79 2.81 4.57
N LEU A 24 -4.74 2.16 3.89
CA LEU A 24 -4.43 1.21 2.82
C LEU A 24 -3.81 1.90 1.60
N ALA A 25 -4.14 3.16 1.31
CA ALA A 25 -3.52 3.90 0.21
C ALA A 25 -2.08 4.34 0.51
N ILE A 26 -1.77 4.67 1.77
CA ILE A 26 -0.51 5.35 2.14
C ILE A 26 0.53 4.39 2.73
N VAL A 27 0.11 3.47 3.61
CA VAL A 27 1.02 2.60 4.37
C VAL A 27 1.88 1.72 3.47
N PRO A 28 1.33 1.00 2.46
CA PRO A 28 2.16 0.15 1.60
C PRO A 28 3.26 0.94 0.87
N ILE A 29 2.93 2.13 0.36
CA ILE A 29 3.90 3.00 -0.34
C ILE A 29 4.95 3.52 0.62
N THR A 30 4.55 3.92 1.83
CA THR A 30 5.48 4.40 2.85
C THR A 30 6.46 3.31 3.25
N LEU A 31 5.96 2.09 3.50
CA LEU A 31 6.80 0.92 3.80
C LEU A 31 7.73 0.57 2.65
N PHE A 32 7.25 0.65 1.41
CA PHE A 32 8.07 0.45 0.22
C PHE A 32 9.22 1.46 0.13
N VAL A 33 8.92 2.76 0.30
CA VAL A 33 9.94 3.82 0.30
C VAL A 33 10.95 3.63 1.43
N LEU A 34 10.49 3.30 2.65
CA LEU A 34 11.38 2.98 3.75
C LEU A 34 12.24 1.74 3.47
N GLY A 35 11.68 0.73 2.81
CA GLY A 35 12.41 -0.44 2.34
C GLY A 35 13.52 -0.07 1.35
N LEU A 36 13.24 0.82 0.39
CA LEU A 36 14.25 1.35 -0.54
C LEU A 36 15.35 2.13 0.19
N LEU A 37 15.00 2.96 1.17
CA LEU A 37 15.99 3.68 1.98
C LEU A 37 16.86 2.71 2.79
N SER A 38 16.25 1.67 3.36
CA SER A 38 16.97 0.61 4.08
C SER A 38 17.93 -0.14 3.15
N TYR A 39 17.53 -0.42 1.91
CA TYR A 39 18.39 -1.01 0.89
C TYR A 39 19.65 -0.18 0.64
N PHE A 40 19.51 1.14 0.43
CA PHE A 40 20.68 2.03 0.33
C PHE A 40 21.51 2.07 1.63
N GLY A 41 20.84 2.00 2.78
CA GLY A 41 21.49 1.89 4.09
C GLY A 41 22.38 0.66 4.24
N ILE A 42 22.04 -0.47 3.61
CA ILE A 42 22.89 -1.67 3.57
C ILE A 42 24.21 -1.35 2.88
N PHE A 43 24.19 -0.80 1.66
CA PHE A 43 25.41 -0.48 0.91
C PHE A 43 26.25 0.57 1.63
N TYR A 44 25.61 1.61 2.14
CA TYR A 44 26.30 2.63 2.92
C TYR A 44 27.04 2.02 4.12
N SER A 45 26.36 1.16 4.89
CA SER A 45 26.94 0.45 6.03
C SER A 45 28.10 -0.46 5.62
N MET A 46 27.98 -1.17 4.50
CA MET A 46 29.03 -2.06 3.98
C MET A 46 30.27 -1.28 3.52
N PHE A 47 30.09 -0.22 2.72
CA PHE A 47 31.21 0.58 2.22
C PHE A 47 31.91 1.33 3.34
N SER A 48 31.16 1.89 4.29
CA SER A 48 31.73 2.53 5.50
C SER A 48 32.54 1.54 6.33
N THR A 49 32.09 0.28 6.45
CA THR A 49 32.83 -0.76 7.19
C THR A 49 34.10 -1.17 6.46
N LEU A 50 34.05 -1.32 5.13
CA LEU A 50 35.20 -1.64 4.29
C LEU A 50 36.29 -0.57 4.36
N ASP A 51 35.91 0.71 4.22
CA ASP A 51 36.81 1.85 4.31
C ASP A 51 37.52 1.93 5.67
N ALA A 52 36.76 1.70 6.76
CA ALA A 52 37.30 1.65 8.10
C ALA A 52 38.33 0.51 8.28
N GLN A 53 38.04 -0.69 7.73
CA GLN A 53 38.95 -1.83 7.77
C GLN A 53 40.23 -1.65 6.93
N LEU A 54 40.18 -0.85 5.87
CA LEU A 54 41.31 -0.59 4.97
C LEU A 54 42.29 0.48 5.47
N GLY A 55 42.06 1.03 6.67
CA GLY A 55 43.10 1.76 7.41
C GLY A 55 42.84 3.24 7.66
N HIS A 56 41.59 3.69 7.67
CA HIS A 56 41.27 5.09 7.95
C HIS A 56 40.63 5.32 9.33
N LEU A 57 39.94 4.32 9.89
CA LEU A 57 39.30 4.37 11.21
C LEU A 57 39.22 2.95 11.78
N GLY A 58 39.81 2.66 12.94
CA GLY A 58 39.70 1.33 13.54
C GLY A 58 38.24 0.93 13.80
N SER A 59 37.66 0.08 12.95
CA SER A 59 36.30 -0.43 13.13
C SER A 59 36.30 -1.72 13.96
N SER A 60 35.57 -1.71 15.07
CA SER A 60 35.26 -2.91 15.86
C SER A 60 34.07 -3.71 15.31
N LYS A 61 33.34 -3.18 14.34
CA LYS A 61 32.20 -3.88 13.70
C LYS A 61 32.70 -4.78 12.58
N SER A 62 32.26 -6.03 12.61
CA SER A 62 32.46 -6.96 11.51
C SER A 62 31.56 -6.60 10.33
N LEU A 63 32.05 -6.84 9.11
CA LEU A 63 31.29 -6.72 7.87
C LEU A 63 29.95 -7.48 7.92
N LEU A 64 29.95 -8.65 8.57
CA LEU A 64 28.75 -9.46 8.78
C LEU A 64 27.71 -8.73 9.64
N SER A 65 28.13 -8.08 10.74
CA SER A 65 27.22 -7.31 11.60
C SER A 65 26.63 -6.08 10.90
N ALA A 66 27.44 -5.42 10.06
CA ALA A 66 27.04 -4.26 9.26
C ALA A 66 26.00 -4.63 8.20
N LEU A 67 26.11 -5.81 7.61
CA LEU A 67 25.15 -6.38 6.67
C LEU A 67 23.86 -6.82 7.38
N LEU A 68 23.97 -7.68 8.40
CA LEU A 68 22.81 -8.32 9.04
C LEU A 68 21.85 -7.33 9.69
N GLY A 69 22.36 -6.26 10.32
CA GLY A 69 21.53 -5.27 10.99
C GLY A 69 20.54 -4.58 10.04
N ASN A 70 21.03 -4.11 8.89
CA ASN A 70 20.18 -3.43 7.91
C ASN A 70 19.39 -4.43 7.05
N LEU A 71 19.91 -5.65 6.84
CA LEU A 71 19.23 -6.70 6.09
C LEU A 71 17.93 -7.15 6.78
N ILE A 72 17.92 -7.31 8.10
CA ILE A 72 16.71 -7.71 8.86
C ILE A 72 15.63 -6.64 8.72
N ILE A 73 16.00 -5.37 8.89
CA ILE A 73 15.06 -4.24 8.76
C ILE A 73 14.52 -4.17 7.33
N PHE A 74 15.38 -4.33 6.33
CA PHE A 74 14.98 -4.38 4.93
C PHE A 74 13.96 -5.50 4.66
N ILE A 75 14.26 -6.73 5.08
CA ILE A 75 13.37 -7.88 4.90
C ILE A 75 12.01 -7.62 5.57
N PHE A 76 12.02 -7.13 6.81
CA PHE A 76 10.80 -6.81 7.54
C PHE A 76 9.94 -5.77 6.80
N LEU A 77 10.56 -4.67 6.35
CA LEU A 77 9.86 -3.60 5.62
C LEU A 77 9.28 -4.08 4.30
N VAL A 78 10.04 -4.87 3.53
CA VAL A 78 9.59 -5.41 2.24
C VAL A 78 8.43 -6.39 2.44
N LEU A 79 8.52 -7.30 3.42
CA LEU A 79 7.43 -8.23 3.72
C LEU A 79 6.17 -7.50 4.16
N MET A 80 6.28 -6.53 5.08
CA MET A 80 5.13 -5.73 5.53
C MET A 80 4.54 -4.92 4.37
N SER A 81 5.38 -4.32 3.53
CA SER A 81 4.96 -3.61 2.32
C SER A 81 4.22 -4.54 1.35
N PHE A 82 4.68 -5.77 1.17
CA PHE A 82 4.05 -6.74 0.29
C PHE A 82 2.65 -7.13 0.79
N PHE A 83 2.53 -7.56 2.06
CA PHE A 83 1.24 -7.98 2.60
C PHE A 83 0.22 -6.84 2.66
N THR A 84 0.65 -5.67 3.13
CA THR A 84 -0.23 -4.47 3.14
C THR A 84 -0.58 -4.03 1.72
N GLY A 85 0.33 -4.19 0.76
CA GLY A 85 0.11 -3.94 -0.66
C GLY A 85 -0.95 -4.86 -1.27
N VAL A 86 -0.90 -6.17 -0.99
CA VAL A 86 -1.91 -7.13 -1.46
C VAL A 86 -3.29 -6.81 -0.87
N ILE A 87 -3.37 -6.54 0.44
CA ILE A 87 -4.63 -6.16 1.09
C ILE A 87 -5.19 -4.88 0.48
N SER A 88 -4.33 -3.87 0.29
CA SER A 88 -4.69 -2.61 -0.35
C SER A 88 -5.18 -2.81 -1.78
N PHE A 89 -4.49 -3.62 -2.57
CA PHE A 89 -4.86 -3.94 -3.94
C PHE A 89 -6.27 -4.55 -4.02
N VAL A 90 -6.54 -5.61 -3.25
CA VAL A 90 -7.86 -6.25 -3.22
C VAL A 90 -8.93 -5.24 -2.80
N TYR A 91 -8.67 -4.47 -1.74
CA TYR A 91 -9.60 -3.46 -1.24
C TYR A 91 -9.97 -2.43 -2.32
N PHE A 92 -8.98 -1.87 -3.00
CA PHE A 92 -9.21 -0.80 -3.97
C PHE A 92 -9.80 -1.30 -5.29
N ILE A 93 -9.55 -2.55 -5.68
CA ILE A 93 -10.28 -3.19 -6.79
C ILE A 93 -11.75 -3.32 -6.46
N VAL A 94 -12.10 -3.87 -5.28
CA VAL A 94 -13.50 -4.00 -4.84
C VAL A 94 -14.17 -2.62 -4.75
N HIS A 95 -13.46 -1.63 -4.17
CA HIS A 95 -13.97 -0.28 -4.09
C HIS A 95 -14.20 0.33 -5.48
N ALA A 96 -13.31 0.13 -6.45
CA ALA A 96 -13.48 0.65 -7.81
C ALA A 96 -14.65 -0.04 -8.55
N LEU A 97 -14.80 -1.35 -8.38
CA LEU A 97 -15.89 -2.13 -8.98
C LEU A 97 -17.28 -1.65 -8.53
N LYS A 98 -17.40 -1.30 -7.25
CA LYS A 98 -18.65 -0.90 -6.60
C LYS A 98 -18.84 0.61 -6.49
N ASN A 99 -17.92 1.42 -7.02
CA ASN A 99 -18.01 2.87 -6.92
C ASN A 99 -19.14 3.42 -7.83
N PRO A 100 -20.24 3.97 -7.28
CA PRO A 100 -21.37 4.42 -8.10
C PRO A 100 -21.01 5.58 -9.02
N ASN A 101 -20.03 6.41 -8.65
CA ASN A 101 -19.59 7.52 -9.49
C ASN A 101 -18.90 7.02 -10.76
N LEU A 102 -18.18 5.90 -10.69
CA LEU A 102 -17.51 5.29 -11.85
C LEU A 102 -18.46 4.49 -12.73
N ILE A 103 -19.52 3.92 -12.13
CA ILE A 103 -20.58 3.24 -12.87
C ILE A 103 -21.35 4.25 -13.72
N LYS A 104 -21.66 5.43 -13.15
CA LYS A 104 -22.38 6.49 -13.85
C LYS A 104 -21.58 7.14 -14.98
N SER A 105 -20.25 7.27 -14.83
CA SER A 105 -19.40 7.90 -15.84
C SER A 105 -18.75 6.92 -16.82
N ASP A 106 -18.99 5.61 -16.65
CA ASP A 106 -18.35 4.52 -17.40
C ASP A 106 -16.80 4.49 -17.31
N ASP A 107 -16.21 5.20 -16.34
CA ASP A 107 -14.75 5.25 -16.12
C ASP A 107 -14.20 4.05 -15.32
N ARG A 108 -15.07 3.10 -14.96
CA ARG A 108 -14.73 2.00 -14.05
C ARG A 108 -13.56 1.16 -14.58
N LEU A 109 -13.59 0.79 -15.85
CA LEU A 109 -12.52 -0.01 -16.46
C LEU A 109 -11.19 0.74 -16.44
N VAL A 110 -11.20 2.04 -16.74
CA VAL A 110 -10.01 2.89 -16.73
C VAL A 110 -9.36 2.87 -15.35
N TRP A 111 -10.13 3.06 -14.28
CA TRP A 111 -9.58 3.08 -12.93
C TRP A 111 -9.11 1.71 -12.42
N ILE A 112 -9.79 0.63 -12.82
CA ILE A 112 -9.32 -0.73 -12.53
C ILE A 112 -7.98 -0.98 -13.23
N THR A 113 -7.84 -0.58 -14.50
CA THR A 113 -6.57 -0.64 -15.22
C THR A 113 -5.47 0.18 -14.53
N VAL A 114 -5.78 1.40 -14.09
CA VAL A 114 -4.84 2.25 -13.32
C VAL A 114 -4.39 1.57 -12.03
N ILE A 115 -5.28 0.89 -11.31
CA ILE A 115 -4.93 0.16 -10.08
C ILE A 115 -4.05 -1.05 -10.39
N ILE A 116 -4.39 -1.85 -11.41
CA ILE A 116 -3.65 -3.07 -11.78
C ILE A 116 -2.24 -2.75 -12.26
N PHE A 117 -2.09 -1.79 -13.18
CA PHE A 117 -0.78 -1.47 -13.74
C PHE A 117 -0.01 -0.45 -12.89
N GLY A 118 -0.72 0.52 -12.29
CA GLY A 118 -0.11 1.53 -11.44
C GLY A 118 0.24 1.05 -10.03
N ASN A 119 -0.30 -0.11 -9.60
CA ASN A 119 -0.06 -0.72 -8.28
C ASN A 119 -0.14 0.32 -7.15
N GLY A 120 0.88 0.44 -6.30
CA GLY A 120 0.89 1.38 -5.18
C GLY A 120 0.58 2.82 -5.61
N ILE A 121 1.19 3.31 -6.68
CA ILE A 121 0.95 4.68 -7.16
C ILE A 121 -0.48 4.81 -7.72
N GLY A 122 -0.93 3.84 -8.52
CA GLY A 122 -2.29 3.82 -9.09
C GLY A 122 -3.36 3.83 -8.01
N ILE A 123 -3.17 3.03 -6.96
CA ILE A 123 -4.02 2.98 -5.76
C ILE A 123 -4.07 4.35 -5.06
N PHE A 124 -2.92 4.97 -4.82
CA PHE A 124 -2.87 6.27 -4.15
C PHE A 124 -3.56 7.37 -4.96
N VAL A 125 -3.33 7.41 -6.27
CA VAL A 125 -3.97 8.37 -7.17
C VAL A 125 -5.49 8.14 -7.21
N TYR A 126 -5.93 6.89 -7.29
CA TYR A 126 -7.35 6.53 -7.22
C TYR A 126 -8.00 7.03 -5.93
N TRP A 127 -7.40 6.71 -4.78
CA TRP A 127 -7.90 7.17 -3.47
C TRP A 127 -7.96 8.71 -3.40
N LEU A 128 -6.92 9.39 -3.86
CA LEU A 128 -6.87 10.85 -3.79
C LEU A 128 -7.93 11.51 -4.67
N THR A 129 -8.12 11.02 -5.90
CA THR A 129 -8.94 11.68 -6.92
C THR A 129 -10.41 11.24 -6.88
N GLN A 130 -10.68 9.93 -6.79
CA GLN A 130 -12.03 9.38 -6.89
C GLN A 130 -12.73 9.23 -5.55
N ILE A 131 -11.98 9.24 -4.43
CA ILE A 131 -12.55 9.13 -3.09
C ILE A 131 -12.39 10.42 -2.30
N LYS A 132 -11.16 10.85 -2.02
CA LYS A 132 -10.88 11.97 -1.10
C LYS A 132 -11.35 13.32 -1.65
N ARG A 133 -11.05 13.61 -2.92
CA ARG A 133 -11.35 14.90 -3.57
C ARG A 133 -12.71 14.95 -4.25
N LYS A 134 -13.34 13.81 -4.52
CA LYS A 134 -14.62 13.74 -5.23
C LYS A 134 -15.76 14.29 -4.38
N LYS A 135 -16.65 15.07 -4.99
CA LYS A 135 -17.89 15.60 -4.40
C LYS A 135 -19.07 15.26 -5.33
N PRO A 136 -20.14 14.61 -4.84
CA PRO A 136 -20.24 13.93 -3.56
C PRO A 136 -19.23 12.77 -3.46
N ARG A 137 -18.84 12.43 -2.22
CA ARG A 137 -17.98 11.25 -2.00
C ARG A 137 -18.73 9.98 -2.43
N PRO A 138 -18.02 8.99 -2.98
CA PRO A 138 -18.65 7.72 -3.30
C PRO A 138 -19.11 7.05 -1.99
N ILE A 139 -20.39 6.73 -1.92
CA ILE A 139 -20.97 5.89 -0.87
C ILE A 139 -21.30 4.57 -1.55
N ILE A 140 -20.60 3.52 -1.15
CA ILE A 140 -20.86 2.17 -1.67
C ILE A 140 -21.96 1.59 -0.81
N ASP A 141 -23.14 1.37 -1.39
CA ASP A 141 -24.23 0.66 -0.74
C ASP A 141 -24.39 -0.70 -1.45
N LEU A 142 -24.12 -1.78 -0.70
CA LEU A 142 -24.26 -3.15 -1.22
C LEU A 142 -25.68 -3.71 -1.02
N TYR A 143 -26.59 -2.97 -0.38
CA TYR A 143 -27.97 -3.41 -0.14
C TYR A 143 -28.91 -3.06 -1.27
N THR A 144 -28.62 -1.98 -1.99
CA THR A 144 -29.34 -1.61 -3.21
C THR A 144 -28.72 -2.36 -4.39
N ASP A 145 -29.00 -3.65 -4.51
CA ASP A 145 -28.81 -4.43 -5.74
C ASP A 145 -29.92 -4.11 -6.77
N ASP A 146 -30.33 -2.83 -6.87
CA ASP A 146 -31.35 -2.39 -7.82
C ASP A 146 -30.74 -1.39 -8.83
N ILE A 147 -29.96 -1.92 -9.77
CA ILE A 147 -30.02 -1.58 -11.21
C ILE A 147 -29.76 -2.84 -12.02
#